data_AF-A0AAV6YJ87-F1
#
_entry.id   AF-A0AAV6YJ87-F1
#
_cell.length_a   1.000
_cell.length_b   1.000
_cell.length_c   1.000
_cell.angle_alpha   90.00
_cell.angle_beta   90.00
_cell.angle_gamma   90.00
#
_symmetry.space_group_name_H-M   'P 1'
#
loop_
_entity.id
_entity.type
_entity.pdbx_description
1 polymer ?
#
loop_
_entity_poly.entity_id
_entity_poly.type
_entity_poly.pdbx_seq_one_letter_code
_entity_poly.pdbx_strand_id
1 'polypeptide(L)'
;RSTVLTSVFYRQGHGVLEMPSGTGKTVSLLSLIVAYQRMYPLEVTKLIYCSRTVPEIEKVVEELRKLIDYIQAQTGEKLNFLALALSSRRNLCVNPEVSALRFGKEVDGKCHSLTASFVRTQRQRDPSVPSCRFYEEFDAIGRETLLPPGIYNLDDLRTLGRQRSWCPYFLARHALSQCNVIVYSYHYLLDPKIADQVSRELAKKSIVVFDEAHNIDNVCIDSMSVTITRRTLERCQSNIETLDGAIQK
;
A
#
# COMPACT_ATOMS: atom_id res chain seq x y z
N ARG A 1 -20.79 -13.53 18.76
CA ARG A 1 -19.50 -13.13 18.13
C ARG A 1 -19.46 -11.62 17.84
N SER A 2 -20.53 -11.06 17.26
CA SER A 2 -20.72 -9.61 17.08
C SER A 2 -20.55 -8.77 18.37
N THR A 3 -20.99 -9.28 19.52
CA THR A 3 -20.89 -8.59 20.84
C THR A 3 -19.46 -8.34 21.33
N VAL A 4 -18.52 -9.24 21.01
CA VAL A 4 -17.12 -9.09 21.47
C VAL A 4 -16.39 -8.03 20.65
N LEU A 5 -16.51 -8.08 19.33
CA LEU A 5 -15.92 -7.06 18.45
C LEU A 5 -16.52 -5.67 18.69
N THR A 6 -17.85 -5.57 18.86
CA THR A 6 -18.47 -4.28 19.25
C THR A 6 -17.95 -3.80 20.60
N SER A 7 -17.79 -4.68 21.60
CA SER A 7 -17.23 -4.26 22.90
C SER A 7 -15.79 -3.76 22.81
N VAL A 8 -14.98 -4.28 21.88
CA VAL A 8 -13.61 -3.80 21.62
C VAL A 8 -13.64 -2.42 20.98
N PHE A 9 -14.53 -2.22 19.99
CA PHE A 9 -14.71 -0.91 19.36
C PHE A 9 -15.21 0.16 20.35
N TYR A 10 -16.21 -0.18 21.17
CA TYR A 10 -16.73 0.74 22.20
C TYR A 10 -15.70 1.10 23.28
N ARG A 11 -14.75 0.22 23.57
CA ARG A 11 -13.71 0.45 24.58
C ARG A 11 -12.44 1.12 24.02
N GLN A 12 -12.38 1.38 22.71
CA GLN A 12 -11.20 1.90 22.01
C GLN A 12 -9.91 1.15 22.39
N GLY A 13 -10.03 -0.17 22.55
CA GLY A 13 -8.94 -1.03 23.04
C GLY A 13 -8.38 -1.97 21.97
N HIS A 14 -7.33 -2.69 22.34
CA HIS A 14 -6.82 -3.80 21.54
C HIS A 14 -7.55 -5.10 21.90
N GLY A 15 -7.76 -5.96 20.92
CA GLY A 15 -8.39 -7.25 21.11
C GLY A 15 -7.73 -8.31 20.24
N VAL A 16 -7.56 -9.51 20.79
CA VAL A 16 -7.13 -10.70 20.04
C VAL A 16 -8.36 -11.58 19.87
N LEU A 17 -8.67 -11.91 18.62
CA LEU A 17 -9.81 -12.76 18.28
C LEU A 17 -9.31 -14.02 17.57
N GLU A 18 -9.56 -15.17 18.18
CA GLU A 18 -9.31 -16.45 17.54
C GLU A 18 -10.58 -16.88 16.78
N MET A 19 -10.44 -17.08 15.48
CA MET A 19 -11.49 -17.66 14.64
C MET A 19 -10.91 -18.87 13.89
N PRO A 20 -11.65 -19.98 13.75
CA PRO A 20 -11.21 -21.12 12.96
C PRO A 20 -11.32 -20.85 11.45
N SER A 21 -10.43 -21.46 10.66
CA SER A 21 -10.39 -21.32 9.21
C SER A 21 -11.68 -21.82 8.55
N GLY A 22 -12.04 -21.25 7.39
CA GLY A 22 -13.25 -21.62 6.64
C GLY A 22 -14.56 -21.05 7.15
N THR A 23 -14.56 -20.25 8.22
CA THR A 23 -15.78 -19.67 8.81
C THR A 23 -16.20 -18.31 8.24
N GLY A 24 -15.57 -17.85 7.16
CA GLY A 24 -15.83 -16.53 6.59
C GLY A 24 -15.39 -15.39 7.51
N LYS A 25 -14.20 -15.52 8.13
CA LYS A 25 -13.61 -14.53 9.05
C LYS A 25 -13.59 -13.15 8.40
N THR A 26 -13.03 -13.07 7.20
CA THR A 26 -12.82 -11.84 6.44
C THR A 26 -14.13 -11.14 6.14
N VAL A 27 -15.10 -11.81 5.49
CA VAL A 27 -16.44 -11.27 5.23
C VAL A 27 -17.16 -10.81 6.51
N SER A 28 -17.10 -11.61 7.58
CA SER A 28 -17.75 -11.27 8.87
C SER A 28 -17.13 -10.04 9.51
N LEU A 29 -15.82 -9.89 9.40
CA LEU A 29 -15.07 -8.78 9.98
C LEU A 29 -15.26 -7.51 9.15
N LEU A 30 -15.18 -7.61 7.83
CA LEU A 30 -15.45 -6.49 6.91
C LEU A 30 -16.89 -5.98 7.05
N SER A 31 -17.88 -6.87 7.07
CA SER A 31 -19.29 -6.48 7.21
C SER A 31 -19.56 -5.73 8.51
N LEU A 32 -18.99 -6.19 9.63
CA LEU A 32 -19.14 -5.52 10.91
C LEU A 32 -18.49 -4.14 10.93
N ILE A 33 -17.26 -4.02 10.42
CA ILE A 33 -16.54 -2.73 10.43
C ILE A 33 -17.18 -1.72 9.49
N VAL A 34 -17.59 -2.15 8.29
CA VAL A 34 -18.27 -1.26 7.33
C VAL A 34 -19.60 -0.77 7.91
N ALA A 35 -20.38 -1.65 8.57
CA ALA A 35 -21.60 -1.25 9.26
C ALA A 35 -21.31 -0.25 10.40
N TYR A 36 -20.25 -0.48 11.18
CA TYR A 36 -19.86 0.41 12.27
C TYR A 36 -19.39 1.78 11.76
N GLN A 37 -18.62 1.83 10.67
CA GLN A 37 -18.23 3.08 10.00
C GLN A 37 -19.43 3.88 9.49
N ARG A 38 -20.47 3.20 8.98
CA ARG A 38 -21.72 3.89 8.56
C ARG A 38 -22.49 4.45 9.74
N MET A 39 -22.55 3.73 10.86
CA MET A 39 -23.30 4.16 12.04
C MET A 39 -22.57 5.26 12.83
N TYR A 40 -21.23 5.21 12.88
CA TYR A 40 -20.40 6.11 13.67
C TYR A 40 -19.23 6.71 12.84
N PRO A 41 -19.52 7.50 11.78
CA PRO A 41 -18.49 8.03 10.87
C PRO A 41 -17.50 8.99 11.55
N LEU A 42 -17.91 9.59 12.69
CA LEU A 42 -17.05 10.47 13.48
C LEU A 42 -16.11 9.72 14.42
N GLU A 43 -16.38 8.46 14.75
CA GLU A 43 -15.56 7.65 15.67
C GLU A 43 -14.52 6.84 14.92
N VAL A 44 -14.89 6.31 13.75
CA VAL A 44 -14.00 5.50 12.90
C VAL A 44 -14.03 6.05 11.49
N THR A 45 -12.90 6.62 11.08
CA THR A 45 -12.76 7.24 9.76
C THR A 45 -12.12 6.31 8.73
N LYS A 46 -11.25 5.40 9.18
CA LYS A 46 -10.40 4.58 8.31
C LYS A 46 -10.25 3.16 8.84
N LEU A 47 -10.34 2.18 7.96
CA LEU A 47 -10.03 0.77 8.22
C LEU A 47 -8.73 0.44 7.50
N ILE A 48 -7.82 -0.20 8.23
CA ILE A 48 -6.57 -0.69 7.73
C ILE A 48 -6.58 -2.20 7.93
N TYR A 49 -6.72 -2.92 6.83
CA TYR A 49 -6.66 -4.36 6.81
C TYR A 49 -5.27 -4.77 6.39
N CYS A 50 -4.54 -5.37 7.32
CA CYS A 50 -3.24 -5.89 7.02
C CYS A 50 -3.37 -7.40 6.74
N SER A 51 -2.67 -7.87 5.71
CA SER A 51 -2.63 -9.27 5.28
C SER A 51 -1.18 -9.74 5.07
N ARG A 52 -0.90 -11.05 4.98
CA ARG A 52 0.48 -11.52 4.81
C ARG A 52 0.90 -11.46 3.34
N THR A 53 0.08 -12.02 2.46
CA THR A 53 0.46 -12.25 1.05
C THR A 53 -0.36 -11.40 0.08
N VAL A 54 0.19 -11.15 -1.12
CA VAL A 54 -0.51 -10.38 -2.17
C VAL A 54 -1.81 -11.06 -2.62
N PRO A 55 -1.86 -12.39 -2.83
CA PRO A 55 -3.12 -13.06 -3.16
C PRO A 55 -4.19 -12.94 -2.07
N GLU A 56 -3.80 -12.87 -0.78
CA GLU A 56 -4.76 -12.61 0.30
C GLU A 56 -5.28 -11.16 0.23
N ILE A 57 -4.41 -10.17 -0.03
CA ILE A 57 -4.82 -8.77 -0.25
C ILE A 57 -5.87 -8.69 -1.37
N GLU A 58 -5.62 -9.33 -2.51
CA GLU A 58 -6.55 -9.36 -3.65
C GLU A 58 -7.88 -9.99 -3.25
N LYS A 59 -7.87 -11.13 -2.54
CA LYS A 59 -9.09 -11.79 -2.05
C LYS A 59 -9.91 -10.89 -1.13
N VAL A 60 -9.27 -10.21 -0.18
CA VAL A 60 -9.95 -9.29 0.75
C VAL A 60 -10.64 -8.16 -0.01
N VAL A 61 -9.99 -7.62 -1.04
CA VAL A 61 -10.53 -6.53 -1.86
C VAL A 61 -11.74 -7.01 -2.69
N GLU A 62 -11.68 -8.22 -3.25
CA GLU A 62 -12.83 -8.82 -3.95
C GLU A 62 -14.00 -9.14 -3.02
N GLU A 63 -13.73 -9.61 -1.80
CA GLU A 63 -14.77 -9.81 -0.78
C GLU A 63 -15.41 -8.50 -0.36
N LEU A 64 -14.61 -7.45 -0.20
CA LEU A 64 -15.11 -6.10 0.07
C LEU A 64 -15.98 -5.58 -1.08
N ARG A 65 -15.61 -5.87 -2.34
CA ARG A 65 -16.41 -5.53 -3.52
C ARG A 65 -17.79 -6.17 -3.47
N LYS A 66 -17.85 -7.49 -3.27
CA LYS A 66 -19.12 -8.22 -3.12
C LYS A 66 -19.98 -7.68 -1.98
N LEU A 67 -19.35 -7.29 -0.86
CA LEU A 67 -20.06 -6.72 0.28
C LEU A 67 -20.69 -5.37 -0.05
N ILE A 68 -19.95 -4.47 -0.70
CA ILE A 68 -20.47 -3.15 -1.09
C ILE A 68 -21.58 -3.29 -2.15
N ASP A 69 -21.41 -4.17 -3.13
CA ASP A 69 -22.44 -4.46 -4.13
C ASP A 69 -23.73 -4.99 -3.49
N TYR A 70 -23.61 -5.90 -2.51
CA TYR A 70 -24.74 -6.40 -1.74
C TYR A 70 -25.44 -5.28 -0.96
N ILE A 71 -24.68 -4.42 -0.26
CA ILE A 71 -25.25 -3.31 0.49
C ILE A 71 -25.98 -2.34 -0.45
N GLN A 72 -25.39 -2.00 -1.60
CA GLN A 72 -26.00 -1.13 -2.59
C GLN A 72 -27.29 -1.73 -3.17
N ALA A 73 -27.32 -3.04 -3.43
CA ALA A 73 -28.51 -3.74 -3.89
C ALA A 73 -29.64 -3.75 -2.86
N GLN A 74 -29.32 -3.84 -1.56
CA GLN A 74 -30.33 -3.87 -0.48
C GLN A 74 -30.82 -2.48 -0.06
N THR A 75 -29.94 -1.48 -0.04
CA THR A 75 -30.28 -0.13 0.44
C THR A 75 -30.64 0.85 -0.69
N GLY A 76 -30.28 0.56 -1.93
CA GLY A 76 -30.50 1.44 -3.08
C GLY A 76 -29.60 2.69 -3.10
N GLU A 77 -28.74 2.87 -2.09
CA GLU A 77 -27.86 4.02 -1.94
C GLU A 77 -26.47 3.73 -2.51
N LYS A 78 -25.95 4.66 -3.33
CA LYS A 78 -24.58 4.59 -3.82
C LYS A 78 -23.62 5.09 -2.74
N LEU A 79 -22.85 4.18 -2.17
CA LEU A 79 -21.89 4.52 -1.12
C LEU A 79 -20.71 5.29 -1.70
N ASN A 80 -20.43 6.48 -1.13
CA ASN A 80 -19.19 7.20 -1.37
C ASN A 80 -18.06 6.53 -0.58
N PHE A 81 -17.61 5.38 -1.07
CA PHE A 81 -16.68 4.50 -0.38
C PHE A 81 -15.45 4.24 -1.24
N LEU A 82 -14.27 4.62 -0.74
CA LEU A 82 -13.00 4.39 -1.43
C LEU A 82 -12.19 3.33 -0.70
N ALA A 83 -11.93 2.21 -1.38
CA ALA A 83 -11.07 1.15 -0.89
C ALA A 83 -9.91 0.90 -1.85
N LEU A 84 -8.70 0.70 -1.31
CA LEU A 84 -7.51 0.55 -2.12
C LEU A 84 -6.59 -0.57 -1.62
N ALA A 85 -6.14 -1.39 -2.56
CA ALA A 85 -5.08 -2.37 -2.35
C ALA A 85 -3.71 -1.70 -2.56
N LEU A 86 -2.83 -1.77 -1.57
CA LEU A 86 -1.46 -1.28 -1.68
C LEU A 86 -0.47 -2.45 -1.68
N SER A 87 0.48 -2.40 -2.60
CA SER A 87 1.54 -3.39 -2.73
C SER A 87 2.86 -2.73 -3.15
N SER A 88 3.89 -3.55 -3.38
CA SER A 88 5.21 -3.10 -3.82
C SER A 88 5.19 -2.49 -5.23
N ARG A 89 6.23 -1.69 -5.54
CA ARG A 89 6.40 -1.10 -6.88
C ARG A 89 6.38 -2.14 -7.99
N ARG A 90 6.91 -3.35 -7.73
CA ARG A 90 6.89 -4.46 -8.68
C ARG A 90 5.48 -4.83 -9.15
N ASN A 91 4.51 -4.82 -8.24
CA ASN A 91 3.15 -5.25 -8.56
C ASN A 91 2.31 -4.13 -9.20
N LEU A 92 2.71 -2.87 -9.04
CA LEU A 92 1.96 -1.70 -9.55
C LEU A 92 2.65 -0.99 -10.73
N CYS A 93 3.88 -1.35 -11.09
CA CYS A 93 4.61 -0.67 -12.16
C CYS A 93 4.02 -0.99 -13.55
N VAL A 94 3.81 0.06 -14.34
CA VAL A 94 3.32 -0.01 -15.73
C VAL A 94 4.38 0.34 -16.78
N ASN A 95 5.54 0.86 -16.35
CA ASN A 95 6.64 1.18 -17.26
C ASN A 95 7.27 -0.13 -17.77
N PRO A 96 7.29 -0.40 -19.09
CA PRO A 96 7.75 -1.66 -19.66
C PRO A 96 9.18 -2.01 -19.26
N GLU A 97 10.12 -1.04 -19.28
CA GLU A 97 11.53 -1.26 -18.93
C GLU A 97 11.72 -1.69 -17.47
N VAL A 98 10.95 -1.09 -16.57
CA VAL A 98 11.04 -1.35 -15.14
C VAL A 98 10.27 -2.62 -14.78
N SER A 99 9.11 -2.85 -15.41
CA SER A 99 8.24 -3.99 -15.12
C SER A 99 8.84 -5.33 -15.58
N ALA A 100 9.78 -5.31 -16.52
CA ALA A 100 10.49 -6.49 -17.00
C ALA A 100 11.50 -7.06 -15.96
N LEU A 101 11.90 -6.26 -14.97
CA LEU A 101 12.88 -6.67 -13.95
C LEU A 101 12.26 -7.68 -12.98
N ARG A 102 13.03 -8.72 -12.64
CA ARG A 102 12.55 -9.82 -11.79
C ARG A 102 12.64 -9.51 -10.29
N PHE A 103 13.69 -8.80 -9.88
CA PHE A 103 13.97 -8.55 -8.47
C PHE A 103 13.43 -7.19 -8.01
N GLY A 104 12.77 -7.16 -6.85
CA GLY A 104 12.18 -5.94 -6.30
C GLY A 104 13.20 -4.81 -6.09
N LYS A 105 14.41 -5.14 -5.63
CA LYS A 105 15.50 -4.15 -5.44
C LYS A 105 15.92 -3.48 -6.74
N GLU A 106 15.93 -4.21 -7.86
CA GLU A 106 16.28 -3.67 -9.17
C GLU A 106 15.16 -2.76 -9.69
N VAL A 107 13.90 -3.17 -9.49
CA VAL A 107 12.71 -2.34 -9.78
C VAL A 107 12.78 -1.03 -9.01
N ASP A 108 13.10 -1.08 -7.72
CA ASP A 108 13.20 0.11 -6.87
C ASP A 108 14.35 1.03 -7.30
N GLY A 109 15.51 0.45 -7.62
CA GLY A 109 16.68 1.19 -8.10
C GLY A 109 16.44 1.87 -9.46
N LYS A 110 15.88 1.14 -10.43
CA LYS A 110 15.55 1.70 -11.75
C LYS A 110 14.45 2.75 -11.65
N CYS A 111 13.41 2.51 -10.84
CA CYS A 111 12.38 3.51 -10.58
C CYS A 111 12.98 4.78 -9.97
N HIS A 112 13.87 4.65 -8.98
CA HIS A 112 14.57 5.79 -8.38
C HIS A 112 15.43 6.55 -9.41
N SER A 113 16.19 5.85 -10.26
CA SER A 113 16.99 6.49 -11.32
C SER A 113 16.17 7.30 -12.34
N LEU A 114 14.87 7.02 -12.48
CA LEU A 114 13.98 7.71 -13.41
C LEU A 114 13.11 8.78 -12.75
N THR A 115 13.01 8.77 -11.41
CA THR A 115 12.08 9.63 -10.65
C THR A 115 12.78 10.51 -9.62
N ALA A 116 14.09 10.34 -9.40
CA ALA A 116 14.83 11.12 -8.42
C ALA A 116 14.82 12.62 -8.78
N SER A 117 14.74 13.46 -7.75
CA SER A 117 14.62 14.92 -7.89
C SER A 117 15.73 15.53 -8.73
N PHE A 118 16.98 15.08 -8.55
CA PHE A 118 18.13 15.55 -9.32
C PHE A 118 18.02 15.24 -10.81
N VAL A 119 17.47 14.06 -11.18
CA VAL A 119 17.26 13.67 -12.58
C VAL A 119 16.18 14.55 -13.21
N ARG A 120 15.11 14.85 -12.45
CA ARG A 120 14.04 15.74 -12.90
C ARG A 120 14.54 17.17 -13.12
N THR A 121 15.37 17.69 -12.21
CA THR A 121 16.01 19.00 -12.38
C THR A 121 16.98 19.03 -13.55
N GLN A 122 17.75 17.96 -13.78
CA GLN A 122 18.61 17.85 -14.96
C GLN A 122 17.80 17.82 -16.25
N ARG A 123 16.66 17.11 -16.28
CA ARG A 123 15.79 17.04 -17.46
C ARG A 123 15.18 18.39 -17.84
N GLN A 124 14.95 19.28 -16.87
CA GLN A 124 14.53 20.66 -17.15
C GLN A 124 15.61 21.45 -17.93
N ARG A 125 16.89 21.09 -17.75
CA ARG A 125 18.02 21.72 -18.46
C ARG A 125 18.35 20.99 -19.77
N ASP A 126 18.20 19.67 -19.78
CA ASP A 126 18.50 18.81 -20.92
C ASP A 126 17.34 17.81 -21.16
N PRO A 127 16.52 18.02 -22.21
CA PRO A 127 15.40 17.14 -22.54
C PRO A 127 15.80 15.69 -22.89
N SER A 128 17.08 15.41 -23.14
CA SER A 128 17.57 14.07 -23.51
C SER A 128 17.64 13.09 -22.32
N VAL A 129 17.62 13.61 -21.07
CA VAL A 129 17.74 12.78 -19.87
C VAL A 129 16.51 11.88 -19.69
N PRO A 130 16.67 10.55 -19.50
CA PRO A 130 15.54 9.64 -19.37
C PRO A 130 14.77 9.89 -18.07
N SER A 131 13.44 9.95 -18.16
CA SER A 131 12.55 10.03 -17.00
C SER A 131 11.32 9.15 -17.17
N CYS A 132 10.64 8.88 -16.06
CA CYS A 132 9.40 8.12 -16.09
C CYS A 132 8.24 9.00 -16.52
N ARG A 133 7.79 8.86 -17.78
CA ARG A 133 6.62 9.55 -18.33
C ARG A 133 5.38 9.47 -17.41
N PHE A 134 5.09 8.27 -16.91
CA PHE A 134 3.93 8.03 -16.04
C PHE A 134 3.98 8.79 -14.70
N TYR A 135 5.18 9.06 -14.19
CA TYR A 135 5.35 9.82 -12.96
C TYR A 135 5.22 11.31 -13.22
N GLU A 136 5.85 11.83 -14.28
CA GLU A 136 5.76 13.26 -14.64
C GLU A 136 4.31 13.68 -14.94
N GLU A 137 3.57 12.87 -15.70
CA GLU A 137 2.16 13.16 -15.99
C GLU A 137 1.27 13.08 -14.73
N PHE A 138 1.57 12.16 -13.81
CA PHE A 138 0.90 12.11 -12.52
C PHE A 138 1.26 13.31 -11.62
N ASP A 139 2.51 13.76 -11.64
CA ASP A 139 2.97 14.90 -10.86
C ASP A 139 2.33 16.21 -11.32
N ALA A 140 2.15 16.35 -12.64
CA ALA A 140 1.60 17.55 -13.27
C ALA A 140 0.07 17.69 -13.10
N ILE A 141 -0.68 16.60 -13.25
CA ILE A 141 -2.16 16.64 -13.32
C ILE A 141 -2.80 15.74 -12.24
N GLY A 142 -2.18 14.60 -11.97
CA GLY A 142 -2.75 13.55 -11.12
C GLY A 142 -2.84 13.91 -9.64
N ARG A 143 -2.01 14.84 -9.12
CA ARG A 143 -2.08 15.28 -7.72
C ARG A 143 -3.34 16.06 -7.37
N GLU A 144 -3.92 16.76 -8.33
CA GLU A 144 -5.14 17.54 -8.11
C GLU A 144 -6.41 16.70 -8.33
N THR A 145 -6.27 15.58 -9.05
CA THR A 145 -7.40 14.73 -9.40
C THR A 145 -7.67 13.70 -8.31
N LEU A 146 -8.85 13.81 -7.70
CA LEU A 146 -9.34 12.81 -6.75
C LEU A 146 -9.68 11.49 -7.46
N LEU A 147 -9.30 10.38 -6.84
CA LEU A 147 -9.77 9.06 -7.28
C LEU A 147 -11.28 8.96 -7.02
N PRO A 148 -12.09 8.58 -8.02
CA PRO A 148 -13.52 8.46 -7.81
C PRO A 148 -13.81 7.34 -6.80
N PRO A 149 -14.97 7.38 -6.13
CA PRO A 149 -15.35 6.36 -5.16
C PRO A 149 -15.45 5.00 -5.84
N GLY A 150 -14.86 3.99 -5.23
CA GLY A 150 -14.72 2.66 -5.81
C GLY A 150 -13.76 1.79 -5.03
N ILE A 151 -13.76 0.50 -5.39
CA ILE A 151 -12.89 -0.50 -4.79
C ILE A 151 -11.87 -0.89 -5.84
N TYR A 152 -10.61 -0.53 -5.56
CA TYR A 152 -9.51 -0.69 -6.49
C TYR A 152 -8.59 -1.80 -6.06
N ASN A 153 -8.58 -2.87 -6.87
CA ASN A 153 -7.57 -3.92 -6.76
C ASN A 153 -6.28 -3.50 -7.48
N LEU A 154 -5.21 -4.28 -7.33
CA LEU A 154 -3.90 -3.98 -7.94
C LEU A 154 -3.98 -3.90 -9.47
N ASP A 155 -4.71 -4.82 -10.11
CA ASP A 155 -4.89 -4.80 -11.56
C ASP A 155 -5.80 -3.68 -12.06
N ASP A 156 -6.80 -3.27 -11.26
CA ASP A 156 -7.64 -2.11 -11.57
C ASP A 156 -6.82 -0.82 -11.57
N LEU A 157 -5.95 -0.65 -10.57
CA LEU A 157 -5.04 0.49 -10.49
C LEU A 157 -4.06 0.51 -11.67
N ARG A 158 -3.55 -0.65 -12.10
CA ARG A 158 -2.68 -0.74 -13.28
C ARG A 158 -3.42 -0.38 -14.55
N THR A 159 -4.65 -0.84 -14.70
CA THR A 159 -5.49 -0.55 -15.87
C THR A 159 -5.82 0.94 -15.92
N LEU A 160 -6.20 1.53 -14.80
CA LEU A 160 -6.45 2.96 -14.67
C LEU A 160 -5.21 3.80 -14.99
N GLY A 161 -4.04 3.41 -14.45
CA GLY A 161 -2.79 4.09 -14.75
C GLY A 161 -2.35 3.97 -16.21
N ARG A 162 -2.65 2.86 -16.88
CA ARG A 162 -2.42 2.72 -18.33
C ARG A 162 -3.35 3.61 -19.14
N GLN A 163 -4.63 3.68 -18.78
CA GLN A 163 -5.62 4.51 -19.49
C GLN A 163 -5.34 6.00 -19.33
N ARG A 164 -4.99 6.45 -18.12
CA ARG A 164 -4.70 7.86 -17.82
C ARG A 164 -3.23 8.24 -17.98
N SER A 165 -2.37 7.28 -18.33
CA SER A 165 -0.91 7.43 -18.38
C SER A 165 -0.29 7.93 -17.06
N TRP A 166 -0.88 7.54 -15.92
CA TRP A 166 -0.40 7.84 -14.58
C TRP A 166 0.31 6.67 -13.93
N CYS A 167 1.27 6.95 -13.06
CA CYS A 167 1.94 5.92 -12.27
C CYS A 167 1.00 5.36 -11.18
N PRO A 168 0.56 4.09 -11.25
CA PRO A 168 -0.39 3.52 -10.28
C PRO A 168 0.15 3.50 -8.87
N TYR A 169 1.47 3.30 -8.70
CA TYR A 169 2.10 3.26 -7.39
C TYR A 169 2.01 4.61 -6.66
N PHE A 170 2.33 5.71 -7.34
CA PHE A 170 2.24 7.03 -6.73
C PHE A 170 0.79 7.51 -6.60
N LEU A 171 -0.07 7.14 -7.55
CA LEU A 171 -1.52 7.37 -7.46
C LEU A 171 -2.11 6.72 -6.20
N ALA A 172 -1.86 5.42 -6.01
CA ALA A 172 -2.30 4.67 -4.84
C ALA A 172 -1.83 5.31 -3.55
N ARG A 173 -0.55 5.72 -3.49
CA ARG A 173 0.04 6.39 -2.33
C ARG A 173 -0.60 7.74 -2.03
N HIS A 174 -0.89 8.54 -3.04
CA HIS A 174 -1.55 9.83 -2.86
C HIS A 174 -3.00 9.66 -2.37
N ALA A 175 -3.70 8.63 -2.88
CA ALA A 175 -5.07 8.32 -2.48
C ALA A 175 -5.20 7.81 -1.05
N LEU A 176 -4.13 7.31 -0.40
CA LEU A 176 -4.17 6.77 0.96
C LEU A 176 -4.77 7.75 1.97
N SER A 177 -4.60 9.06 1.75
CA SER A 177 -5.16 10.12 2.60
C SER A 177 -6.69 10.15 2.57
N GLN A 178 -7.29 9.77 1.45
CA GLN A 178 -8.74 9.86 1.18
C GLN A 178 -9.46 8.52 1.29
N CYS A 179 -8.73 7.40 1.31
CA CYS A 179 -9.31 6.07 1.40
C CYS A 179 -10.01 5.82 2.75
N ASN A 180 -11.19 5.20 2.71
CA ASN A 180 -11.89 4.68 3.88
C ASN A 180 -11.34 3.31 4.30
N VAL A 181 -10.94 2.48 3.32
CA VAL A 181 -10.36 1.16 3.57
C VAL A 181 -9.04 1.04 2.82
N ILE A 182 -8.02 0.56 3.51
CA ILE A 182 -6.72 0.29 2.93
C ILE A 182 -6.35 -1.15 3.23
N VAL A 183 -5.99 -1.91 2.20
CA VAL A 183 -5.55 -3.31 2.34
C VAL A 183 -4.09 -3.40 1.92
N TYR A 184 -3.19 -3.78 2.84
CA TYR A 184 -1.75 -3.91 2.54
C TYR A 184 -1.05 -4.97 3.41
N SER A 185 0.26 -5.17 3.21
CA SER A 185 1.03 -6.14 3.98
C SER A 185 1.52 -5.61 5.33
N TYR A 186 1.60 -6.46 6.37
CA TYR A 186 2.14 -6.09 7.69
C TYR A 186 3.51 -5.41 7.63
N HIS A 187 4.34 -5.76 6.65
CA HIS A 187 5.64 -5.13 6.45
C HIS A 187 5.56 -3.60 6.28
N TYR A 188 4.47 -3.08 5.71
CA TYR A 188 4.30 -1.62 5.54
C TYR A 188 4.00 -0.89 6.85
N LEU A 189 3.49 -1.59 7.86
CA LEU A 189 3.16 -1.01 9.16
C LEU A 189 4.25 -1.27 10.20
N LEU A 190 4.94 -2.41 10.12
CA LEU A 190 5.92 -2.86 11.10
C LEU A 190 7.37 -2.48 10.73
N ASP A 191 7.72 -2.35 9.45
CA ASP A 191 9.07 -1.93 9.06
C ASP A 191 9.23 -0.42 9.29
N PRO A 192 10.06 0.04 10.24
CA PRO A 192 10.21 1.47 10.54
C PRO A 192 10.67 2.29 9.32
N LYS A 193 11.37 1.69 8.34
CA LYS A 193 11.84 2.40 7.15
C LYS A 193 10.70 2.80 6.21
N ILE A 194 9.61 2.02 6.21
CA ILE A 194 8.46 2.20 5.32
C ILE A 194 7.28 2.76 6.11
N ALA A 195 7.15 2.37 7.38
CA ALA A 195 6.09 2.77 8.28
C ALA A 195 6.01 4.28 8.38
N ASP A 196 7.12 5.02 8.46
CA ASP A 196 7.10 6.50 8.51
C ASP A 196 6.38 7.15 7.31
N GLN A 197 6.35 6.49 6.16
CA GLN A 197 5.68 6.99 4.96
C GLN A 197 4.17 6.71 4.99
N VAL A 198 3.74 5.68 5.70
CA VAL A 198 2.34 5.24 5.83
C VAL A 198 1.72 5.74 7.13
N SER A 199 2.52 5.97 8.16
CA SER A 199 2.11 6.31 9.52
C SER A 199 1.57 7.73 9.63
N ARG A 200 2.04 8.63 8.77
CA ARG A 200 1.46 9.97 8.62
C ARG A 200 0.01 9.92 8.16
N GLU A 201 -0.38 8.86 7.46
CA GLU A 201 -1.74 8.63 6.95
C GLU A 201 -2.63 7.81 7.91
N LEU A 202 -2.06 7.31 9.02
CA LEU A 202 -2.79 6.68 10.12
C LEU A 202 -3.54 7.77 10.90
N ALA A 203 -4.81 7.99 10.57
CA ALA A 203 -5.66 8.87 11.37
C ALA A 203 -5.78 8.32 12.80
N LYS A 204 -5.86 9.20 13.81
CA LYS A 204 -6.08 8.81 15.22
C LYS A 204 -7.34 7.95 15.43
N LYS A 205 -8.27 7.99 14.47
CA LYS A 205 -9.56 7.29 14.47
C LYS A 205 -9.59 6.15 13.43
N SER A 206 -8.53 5.33 13.42
CA SER A 206 -8.41 4.20 12.50
C SER A 206 -8.53 2.87 13.23
N ILE A 207 -9.21 1.90 12.61
CA ILE A 207 -9.18 0.50 13.05
C ILE A 207 -8.10 -0.21 12.24
N VAL A 208 -7.17 -0.87 12.93
CA VAL A 208 -6.16 -1.74 12.30
C VAL A 208 -6.53 -3.19 12.59
N VAL A 209 -6.57 -4.01 11.54
CA VAL A 209 -6.87 -5.44 11.59
C VAL A 209 -5.66 -6.19 11.11
N PHE A 210 -5.11 -7.06 11.96
CA PHE A 210 -4.10 -8.02 11.57
C PHE A 210 -4.76 -9.37 11.31
N ASP A 211 -4.80 -9.80 10.05
CA ASP A 211 -5.24 -11.16 9.69
C ASP A 211 -4.10 -12.18 9.92
N GLU A 212 -4.38 -13.47 10.08
CA GLU A 212 -3.32 -14.50 10.14
C GLU A 212 -2.05 -14.11 10.95
N ALA A 213 -2.26 -13.49 12.11
CA ALA A 213 -1.28 -12.72 12.88
C ALA A 213 -0.23 -13.58 13.61
N HIS A 214 -0.16 -14.87 13.30
CA HIS A 214 0.69 -15.84 13.99
C HIS A 214 2.20 -15.65 13.74
N ASN A 215 2.59 -14.86 12.74
CA ASN A 215 4.00 -14.59 12.39
C ASN A 215 4.43 -13.14 12.64
N ILE A 216 3.67 -12.36 13.40
CA ILE A 216 4.01 -10.96 13.65
C ILE A 216 5.36 -10.83 14.37
N ASP A 217 5.64 -11.73 15.30
CA ASP A 217 6.90 -11.81 16.03
C ASP A 217 8.11 -11.95 15.09
N ASN A 218 8.06 -12.93 14.18
CA ASN A 218 9.10 -13.16 13.18
C ASN A 218 9.27 -11.96 12.26
N VAL A 219 8.16 -11.34 11.81
CA VAL A 219 8.21 -10.13 10.98
C VAL A 219 8.88 -8.96 11.71
N CYS A 220 8.60 -8.77 13.00
CA CYS A 220 9.23 -7.75 13.82
C CYS A 220 10.75 -8.00 13.98
N ILE A 221 11.14 -9.26 14.25
CA ILE A 221 12.55 -9.65 14.38
C ILE A 221 13.27 -9.40 13.06
N ASP A 222 12.73 -9.86 11.94
CA ASP A 222 13.32 -9.70 10.62
C ASP A 222 13.48 -8.23 10.23
N SER A 223 12.48 -7.38 10.54
CA SER A 223 12.48 -5.95 10.19
C SER A 223 13.56 -5.15 10.94
N MET A 224 13.93 -5.60 12.15
CA MET A 224 14.97 -4.96 12.97
C MET A 224 16.33 -5.65 12.89
N SER A 225 16.39 -6.86 12.32
CA SER A 225 17.64 -7.61 12.16
C SER A 225 18.41 -7.19 10.91
N VAL A 226 19.74 -7.15 11.02
CA VAL A 226 20.65 -6.95 9.88
C VAL A 226 21.74 -8.00 9.95
N THR A 227 21.87 -8.79 8.88
CA THR A 227 22.93 -9.80 8.77
C THR A 227 24.04 -9.27 7.86
N ILE A 228 25.26 -9.15 8.41
CA ILE A 228 26.45 -8.74 7.67
C ILE A 228 27.27 -10.00 7.36
N THR A 229 27.53 -10.26 6.08
CA THR A 229 28.35 -11.38 5.63
C THR A 229 29.66 -10.88 5.04
N ARG A 230 30.68 -11.75 4.94
CA ARG A 230 31.94 -11.42 4.27
C ARG A 230 31.74 -10.89 2.83
N ARG A 231 30.81 -11.50 2.08
CA ARG A 231 30.42 -11.03 0.73
C ARG A 231 29.85 -9.60 0.76
N THR A 232 29.11 -9.24 1.82
CA THR A 232 28.61 -7.87 1.99
C THR A 232 29.78 -6.90 2.15
N LEU A 233 30.78 -7.24 2.98
CA LEU A 233 31.96 -6.41 3.20
C LEU A 233 32.82 -6.25 1.94
N GLU A 234 33.02 -7.33 1.19
CA GLU A 234 33.75 -7.29 -0.10
C GLU A 234 33.05 -6.36 -1.11
N ARG A 235 31.70 -6.40 -1.18
CA ARG A 235 30.93 -5.46 -2.03
C ARG A 235 31.01 -4.02 -1.51
N CYS A 236 31.03 -3.81 -0.20
CA CYS A 236 31.23 -2.48 0.39
C CYS A 236 32.58 -1.89 -0.01
N GLN A 237 33.65 -2.70 0.02
CA GLN A 237 34.99 -2.27 -0.38
C GLN A 237 35.01 -1.81 -1.85
N SER A 238 34.47 -2.61 -2.78
CA SER A 238 34.39 -2.22 -4.19
C SER A 238 33.52 -0.98 -4.43
N ASN A 239 32.45 -0.80 -3.65
CA ASN A 239 31.62 0.39 -3.72
C ASN A 239 32.36 1.65 -3.24
N ILE A 240 33.20 1.54 -2.20
CA ILE A 240 34.03 2.65 -1.70
C ILE A 240 35.06 3.06 -2.76
N GLU A 241 35.72 2.09 -3.40
CA GLU A 241 36.67 2.36 -4.50
C GLU A 241 35.99 3.07 -5.68
N THR A 242 34.76 2.66 -6.01
CA THR A 242 33.97 3.31 -7.07
C THR A 242 33.60 4.75 -6.70
N LEU A 243 33.25 5.00 -5.44
CA LEU A 243 32.94 6.33 -4.93
C LEU A 243 34.19 7.24 -4.91
N ASP A 244 35.33 6.72 -4.46
CA ASP A 244 36.60 7.46 -4.46
C ASP A 244 36.99 7.87 -5.89
N GLY A 245 36.89 6.96 -6.86
CA GLY A 245 37.13 7.26 -8.27
C GLY A 245 36.15 8.26 -8.89
N ALA A 246 34.94 8.41 -8.33
CA ALA A 246 33.97 9.41 -8.77
C ALA A 246 34.19 10.79 -8.13
N ILE A 247 34.81 10.85 -6.94
CA ILE A 247 35.15 12.11 -6.25
C ILE A 247 36.45 12.71 -6.80
N GLN A 248 37.40 11.87 -7.22
CA GLN A 248 38.68 12.31 -7.79
C GLN A 248 38.57 12.80 -9.26
N LYS A 249 37.41 12.62 -9.90
CA LYS A 249 37.09 13.17 -11.23
C LYS A 249 36.37 14.51 -11.11
#